data_AF-A0A6N7G1Y1-F1
#
_entry.id   AF-A0A6N7G1Y1-F1
#
_cell.length_a   1.000
_cell.length_b   1.000
_cell.length_c   1.000
_cell.angle_alpha   90.00
_cell.angle_beta   90.00
_cell.angle_gamma   90.00
#
_symmetry.space_group_name_H-M   'P 1'
#
loop_
_entity.id
_entity.type
_entity.pdbx_description
1 polymer ?
#
loop_
_entity_poly.entity_id
_entity_poly.type
_entity_poly.pdbx_seq_one_letter_code
_entity_poly.pdbx_strand_id
1 'polypeptide(L)'
;MATTLARAERALADETTSNKHRTGWARIQQQAYRELADRPRWRTAARTHLPHRFRAAYDLTLRAAAALGQLNTPRAGPPDDWRILRPLPVAKLRSHYRAAQAQFGVPWQVLAAINFVETRFGRIHGDSHAGAQGPMQFMPPTWDVYGRGDIRNPRDAIFAAARYLTASGAPDDMRAALYAYNHSDHYVDAILAYADAMRRYPHYLDVYHRWQVYFRTPNGDVLLREGYGS
;
A
#
# COMPACT_ATOMS: atom_id res chain seq x y z
N MET A 1 -9.31 -9.69 19.33
CA MET A 1 -9.07 -8.89 18.10
C MET A 1 -9.43 -7.41 18.29
N ALA A 2 -10.69 -7.02 18.54
CA ALA A 2 -11.10 -5.60 18.57
C ALA A 2 -10.34 -4.74 19.59
N THR A 3 -10.20 -5.21 20.84
CA THR A 3 -9.38 -4.54 21.87
C THR A 3 -7.92 -4.39 21.46
N THR A 4 -7.38 -5.41 20.80
CA THR A 4 -6.00 -5.44 20.30
C THR A 4 -5.78 -4.41 19.19
N LEU A 5 -6.72 -4.31 18.25
CA LEU A 5 -6.70 -3.29 17.19
C LEU A 5 -6.77 -1.88 17.79
N ALA A 6 -7.65 -1.65 18.77
CA ALA A 6 -7.73 -0.36 19.46
C ALA A 6 -6.42 0.04 20.17
N ARG A 7 -5.72 -0.93 20.77
CA ARG A 7 -4.40 -0.70 21.37
C ARG A 7 -3.35 -0.38 20.31
N ALA A 8 -3.36 -1.10 19.18
CA ALA A 8 -2.46 -0.83 18.07
C ALA A 8 -2.67 0.57 17.49
N GLU A 9 -3.91 1.00 17.25
CA GLU A 9 -4.23 2.36 16.77
C GLU A 9 -3.70 3.44 17.72
N ARG A 10 -3.86 3.24 19.04
CA ARG A 10 -3.34 4.19 20.04
C ARG A 10 -1.81 4.28 20.01
N ALA A 11 -1.12 3.14 20.00
CA ALA A 11 0.33 3.11 20.02
C ALA A 11 0.96 3.61 18.71
N LEU A 12 0.28 3.41 17.58
CA LEU A 12 0.75 3.91 16.29
C LEU A 12 0.54 5.42 16.13
N ALA A 13 -0.50 5.97 16.75
CA ALA A 13 -0.75 7.42 16.77
C ALA A 13 0.10 8.17 17.80
N ASP A 14 0.69 7.49 18.79
CA ASP A 14 1.52 8.09 19.83
C ASP A 14 2.99 8.20 19.38
N GLU A 15 3.47 9.43 19.23
CA GLU A 15 4.83 9.74 18.79
C GLU A 15 5.91 9.33 19.82
N THR A 16 5.54 9.15 21.09
CA THR A 16 6.45 8.67 22.14
C THR A 16 6.69 7.16 22.09
N THR A 17 5.86 6.42 21.34
CA THR A 17 6.05 4.97 21.17
C THR A 17 7.34 4.69 20.39
N SER A 18 8.25 3.91 20.98
CA SER A 18 9.53 3.58 20.35
C SER A 18 9.38 2.92 18.98
N ASN A 19 10.36 3.13 18.09
CA ASN A 19 10.35 2.56 16.74
C ASN A 19 10.15 1.03 16.72
N LYS A 20 10.79 0.31 17.66
CA LYS A 20 10.63 -1.14 17.79
C LYS A 20 9.19 -1.53 18.13
N HIS A 21 8.56 -0.82 19.08
CA HIS A 21 7.18 -1.07 19.46
C HIS A 21 6.19 -0.68 18.36
N ARG A 22 6.40 0.43 17.65
CA ARG A 22 5.56 0.80 16.50
C ARG A 22 5.58 -0.27 15.41
N THR A 23 6.72 -0.87 15.10
CA THR A 23 6.79 -1.99 14.14
C THR A 23 5.98 -3.21 14.61
N GLY A 24 6.05 -3.55 15.89
CA GLY A 24 5.23 -4.61 16.48
C GLY A 24 3.73 -4.34 16.38
N TRP A 25 3.30 -3.12 16.74
CA TRP A 25 1.90 -2.71 16.66
C TRP A 25 1.39 -2.60 15.23
N ALA A 26 2.21 -2.16 14.27
CA ALA A 26 1.86 -2.10 12.86
C ALA A 26 1.58 -3.50 12.30
N ARG A 27 2.38 -4.51 12.69
CA ARG A 27 2.13 -5.91 12.32
C ARG A 27 0.82 -6.43 12.89
N ILE A 28 0.54 -6.15 14.16
CA ILE A 28 -0.72 -6.53 14.81
C ILE A 28 -1.92 -5.89 14.11
N GLN A 29 -1.81 -4.59 13.80
CA GLN A 29 -2.85 -3.85 13.09
C GLN A 29 -3.08 -4.42 11.68
N GLN A 30 -2.01 -4.70 10.93
CA GLN A 30 -2.08 -5.30 9.60
C GLN A 30 -2.81 -6.66 9.63
N GLN A 31 -2.45 -7.55 10.57
CA GLN A 31 -3.11 -8.85 10.70
C GLN A 31 -4.60 -8.70 11.01
N ALA A 32 -4.97 -7.76 11.90
CA ALA A 32 -6.37 -7.49 12.21
C ALA A 32 -7.17 -7.02 10.98
N TYR A 33 -6.63 -6.10 10.17
CA TYR A 33 -7.32 -5.67 8.94
C TYR A 33 -7.45 -6.79 7.91
N ARG A 34 -6.48 -7.69 7.81
CA ARG A 34 -6.57 -8.87 6.93
C ARG A 34 -7.67 -9.83 7.41
N GLU A 35 -7.72 -10.15 8.69
CA GLU A 35 -8.76 -11.01 9.26
C GLU A 35 -10.17 -10.42 9.08
N LEU A 36 -10.31 -9.11 9.26
CA LEU A 36 -11.56 -8.36 9.10
C LEU A 36 -12.01 -8.25 7.64
N ALA A 37 -11.06 -8.14 6.70
CA ALA A 37 -11.35 -8.18 5.28
C ALA A 37 -12.01 -9.52 4.92
N ASP A 38 -11.53 -10.63 5.48
CA ASP A 38 -12.08 -11.98 5.22
C ASP A 38 -13.32 -12.32 6.05
N ARG A 39 -13.67 -11.51 7.08
CA ARG A 39 -14.77 -11.80 8.02
C ARG A 39 -15.75 -10.62 8.16
N PRO A 40 -16.66 -10.42 7.18
CA PRO A 40 -17.60 -9.29 7.19
C PRO A 40 -18.43 -9.14 8.47
N ARG A 41 -18.86 -10.26 9.05
CA ARG A 41 -19.63 -10.30 10.31
C ARG A 41 -18.91 -9.70 11.53
N TRP A 42 -17.59 -9.57 11.50
CA TRP A 42 -16.80 -9.02 12.61
C TRP A 42 -16.57 -7.50 12.49
N ARG A 43 -16.81 -6.92 11.30
CA ARG A 43 -16.44 -5.54 10.99
C ARG A 43 -17.17 -4.52 11.85
N THR A 44 -18.48 -4.67 12.05
CA THR A 44 -19.28 -3.75 12.86
C THR A 44 -18.88 -3.79 14.33
N ALA A 45 -18.71 -4.99 14.89
CA ALA A 45 -18.28 -5.16 16.28
C ALA A 45 -16.90 -4.53 16.52
N ALA A 46 -15.93 -4.80 15.64
CA ALA A 46 -14.59 -4.22 15.74
C ALA A 46 -14.62 -2.68 15.67
N ARG A 47 -15.42 -2.11 14.76
CA ARG A 47 -15.61 -0.66 14.64
C ARG A 47 -16.19 -0.03 15.91
N THR A 48 -17.20 -0.67 16.52
CA THR A 48 -17.86 -0.15 17.73
C THR A 48 -16.90 -0.06 18.91
N HIS A 49 -16.00 -1.04 19.06
CA HIS A 49 -14.97 -1.05 20.10
C HIS A 49 -13.85 -0.03 19.90
N LEU A 50 -13.70 0.53 18.70
CA LEU A 50 -12.69 1.55 18.44
C LEU A 50 -13.10 2.92 19.03
N PRO A 51 -12.16 3.65 19.66
CA PRO A 51 -12.34 5.06 19.98
C PRO A 51 -12.79 5.85 18.75
N HIS A 52 -13.72 6.80 18.94
CA HIS A 52 -14.34 7.54 17.84
C HIS A 52 -13.32 8.11 16.84
N ARG A 53 -12.22 8.67 17.34
CA ARG A 53 -11.14 9.26 16.53
C ARG A 53 -10.49 8.30 15.51
N PHE A 54 -10.59 6.99 15.72
CA PHE A 54 -9.99 5.98 14.84
C PHE A 54 -10.99 5.33 13.89
N ARG A 55 -12.30 5.56 14.06
CA ARG A 55 -13.33 4.84 13.28
C ARG A 55 -13.26 5.17 11.78
N ALA A 56 -12.98 6.42 11.42
CA ALA A 56 -12.85 6.77 10.00
C ALA A 56 -11.57 6.20 9.36
N ALA A 57 -10.45 6.19 10.07
CA ALA A 57 -9.22 5.57 9.59
C ALA A 57 -9.38 4.05 9.43
N TYR A 58 -10.13 3.43 10.36
CA TYR A 58 -10.57 2.04 10.26
C TYR A 58 -11.43 1.77 9.04
N ASP A 59 -12.47 2.58 8.81
CA ASP A 59 -13.38 2.40 7.68
C ASP A 59 -12.63 2.50 6.33
N LEU A 60 -11.67 3.44 6.22
CA LEU A 60 -10.83 3.61 5.04
C LEU A 60 -9.86 2.44 4.84
N THR A 61 -9.10 2.08 5.87
CA THR A 61 -8.11 1.00 5.81
C THR A 61 -8.77 -0.35 5.53
N LEU A 62 -9.91 -0.63 6.16
CA LEU A 62 -10.68 -1.85 5.95
C LEU A 62 -11.30 -1.90 4.54
N ARG A 63 -11.84 -0.78 4.03
CA ARG A 63 -12.34 -0.70 2.66
C ARG A 63 -11.23 -1.06 1.66
N ALA A 64 -10.04 -0.50 1.85
CA ALA A 64 -8.92 -0.76 0.97
C ALA A 64 -8.44 -2.22 1.04
N ALA A 65 -8.30 -2.77 2.25
CA ALA A 65 -7.93 -4.17 2.45
C ALA A 65 -8.96 -5.15 1.85
N ALA A 66 -10.26 -4.87 2.00
CA ALA A 66 -11.33 -5.68 1.45
C ALA A 66 -11.37 -5.62 -0.08
N ALA A 67 -11.17 -4.45 -0.67
CA ALA A 67 -11.12 -4.27 -2.12
C ALA A 67 -9.92 -5.02 -2.74
N LEU A 68 -8.72 -4.90 -2.16
CA LEU A 68 -7.56 -5.71 -2.59
C LEU A 68 -7.78 -7.21 -2.39
N GLY A 69 -8.58 -7.60 -1.39
CA GLY A 69 -8.96 -9.00 -1.19
C GLY A 69 -9.69 -9.61 -2.38
N GLN A 70 -10.43 -8.81 -3.16
CA GLN A 70 -11.14 -9.25 -4.37
C GLN A 70 -10.22 -9.49 -5.57
N LEU A 71 -9.01 -8.91 -5.55
CA LEU A 71 -8.03 -9.03 -6.64
C LEU A 71 -7.02 -10.16 -6.41
N ASN A 72 -6.89 -10.60 -5.17
CA ASN A 72 -5.86 -11.55 -4.76
C ASN A 72 -6.42 -12.97 -4.65
N THR A 73 -6.34 -13.73 -5.73
CA THR A 73 -6.60 -15.17 -5.70
C THR A 73 -5.45 -15.89 -4.97
N PRO A 74 -5.74 -16.75 -3.98
CA PRO A 74 -4.72 -17.55 -3.31
C PRO A 74 -3.91 -18.39 -4.30
N ARG A 75 -2.60 -18.52 -4.06
CA ARG A 75 -1.69 -19.35 -4.86
C ARG A 75 -0.90 -20.31 -3.98
N ALA A 76 -0.41 -21.40 -4.56
CA ALA A 76 0.30 -22.45 -3.83
C ALA A 76 1.54 -21.91 -3.06
N GLY A 77 2.25 -20.95 -3.64
CA GLY A 77 3.38 -20.28 -3.02
C GLY A 77 3.73 -18.98 -3.73
N PRO A 78 4.59 -18.14 -3.12
CA PRO A 78 5.13 -16.95 -3.77
C PRO A 78 5.99 -17.31 -4.99
N PRO A 79 6.17 -16.39 -5.94
CA PRO A 79 7.10 -16.59 -7.05
C PRO A 79 8.54 -16.82 -6.58
N ASP A 80 9.27 -17.70 -7.26
CA ASP A 80 10.63 -18.14 -6.87
C ASP A 80 11.68 -17.01 -6.98
N ASP A 81 11.42 -16.02 -7.84
CA ASP A 81 12.28 -14.86 -8.09
C ASP A 81 12.06 -13.71 -7.10
N TRP A 82 11.02 -13.78 -6.26
CA TRP A 82 10.75 -12.74 -5.29
C TRP A 82 11.85 -12.65 -4.25
N ARG A 83 12.32 -11.42 -4.03
CA ARG A 83 13.21 -11.04 -2.94
C ARG A 83 12.50 -10.00 -2.08
N ILE A 84 12.52 -10.20 -0.76
CA ILE A 84 11.97 -9.20 0.15
C ILE A 84 13.10 -8.38 0.74
N LEU A 85 13.22 -7.15 0.27
CA LEU A 85 14.27 -6.21 0.66
C LEU A 85 13.74 -5.16 1.62
N ARG A 86 14.67 -4.48 2.30
CA ARG A 86 14.34 -3.29 3.08
C ARG A 86 13.98 -2.15 2.12
N PRO A 87 12.81 -1.49 2.28
CA PRO A 87 12.45 -0.37 1.43
C PRO A 87 13.31 0.86 1.76
N LEU A 88 13.28 1.86 0.89
CA LEU A 88 13.84 3.16 1.23
C LEU A 88 13.21 3.73 2.52
N PRO A 89 13.95 4.54 3.30
CA PRO A 89 13.40 5.23 4.46
C PRO A 89 12.15 6.04 4.07
N VAL A 90 11.12 6.00 4.91
CA VAL A 90 9.82 6.65 4.64
C VAL A 90 9.95 8.15 4.34
N ALA A 91 10.90 8.83 4.99
CA ALA A 91 11.19 10.24 4.73
C ALA A 91 11.71 10.49 3.29
N LYS A 92 12.56 9.59 2.77
CA LYS A 92 13.09 9.66 1.41
C LYS A 92 12.00 9.40 0.38
N LEU A 93 11.16 8.39 0.60
CA LEU A 93 9.99 8.13 -0.24
C LEU A 93 9.02 9.32 -0.25
N ARG A 94 8.71 9.88 0.93
CA ARG A 94 7.89 11.09 1.06
C ARG A 94 8.44 12.26 0.24
N SER A 95 9.76 12.45 0.25
CA SER A 95 10.41 13.48 -0.58
C SER A 95 10.19 13.23 -2.07
N HIS A 96 10.29 11.98 -2.54
CA HIS A 96 10.05 11.64 -3.95
C HIS A 96 8.59 11.87 -4.35
N TYR A 97 7.62 11.44 -3.53
CA TYR A 97 6.20 11.67 -3.82
C TYR A 97 5.84 13.15 -3.85
N ARG A 98 6.37 13.95 -2.91
CA ARG A 98 6.12 15.39 -2.88
C ARG A 98 6.76 16.12 -4.06
N ALA A 99 7.95 15.71 -4.47
CA ALA A 99 8.60 16.28 -5.66
C ALA A 99 7.79 15.96 -6.93
N ALA A 100 7.28 14.73 -7.06
CA ALA A 100 6.41 14.36 -8.16
C ALA A 100 5.07 15.13 -8.12
N GLN A 101 4.44 15.27 -6.95
CA GLN A 101 3.23 16.10 -6.80
C GLN A 101 3.49 17.54 -7.23
N ALA A 102 4.61 18.14 -6.82
CA ALA A 102 4.92 19.52 -7.17
C ALA A 102 5.06 19.74 -8.68
N GLN A 103 5.50 18.71 -9.42
CA GLN A 103 5.69 18.80 -10.86
C GLN A 103 4.43 18.43 -11.67
N PHE A 104 3.63 17.48 -11.19
CA PHE A 104 2.56 16.86 -11.98
C PHE A 104 1.15 17.07 -11.40
N GLY A 105 1.01 17.69 -10.23
CA GLY A 105 -0.29 17.92 -9.59
C GLY A 105 -0.95 16.68 -8.97
N VAL A 106 -0.44 15.47 -9.25
CA VAL A 106 -0.94 14.21 -8.66
C VAL A 106 -0.68 14.20 -7.15
N PRO A 107 -1.70 14.03 -6.29
CA PRO A 107 -1.52 14.02 -4.84
C PRO A 107 -0.51 12.96 -4.39
N TRP A 108 0.43 13.36 -3.54
CA TRP A 108 1.53 12.50 -3.08
C TRP A 108 1.03 11.24 -2.36
N GLN A 109 -0.15 11.31 -1.73
CA GLN A 109 -0.80 10.18 -1.07
C GLN A 109 -1.27 9.12 -2.07
N VAL A 110 -1.68 9.51 -3.28
CA VAL A 110 -2.04 8.57 -4.35
C VAL A 110 -0.79 7.83 -4.83
N LEU A 111 0.31 8.55 -5.08
CA LEU A 111 1.59 7.93 -5.46
C LEU A 111 2.12 6.99 -4.37
N ALA A 112 2.00 7.38 -3.10
CA ALA A 112 2.37 6.53 -1.97
C ALA A 112 1.48 5.28 -1.88
N ALA A 113 0.18 5.41 -2.12
CA ALA A 113 -0.76 4.30 -2.11
C ALA A 113 -0.47 3.31 -3.25
N ILE A 114 -0.14 3.78 -4.45
CA ILE A 114 0.28 2.91 -5.56
C ILE A 114 1.54 2.14 -5.18
N ASN A 115 2.63 2.82 -4.77
CA ASN A 115 3.86 2.14 -4.36
C ASN A 115 3.63 1.12 -3.22
N PHE A 116 2.74 1.45 -2.29
CA PHE A 116 2.34 0.54 -1.21
C PHE A 116 1.61 -0.70 -1.72
N VAL A 117 0.65 -0.54 -2.62
CA VAL A 117 -0.16 -1.64 -3.16
C VAL A 117 0.67 -2.52 -4.07
N GLU A 118 1.48 -1.91 -4.96
CA GLU A 118 2.27 -2.62 -5.96
C GLU A 118 3.37 -3.47 -5.32
N THR A 119 4.17 -2.89 -4.42
CA THR A 119 5.39 -3.58 -3.94
C THR A 119 5.67 -3.40 -2.45
N ARG A 120 4.68 -2.92 -1.68
CA ARG A 120 4.87 -2.57 -0.25
C ARG A 120 6.02 -1.59 -0.05
N PHE A 121 6.04 -0.54 -0.89
CA PHE A 121 7.07 0.51 -0.91
C PHE A 121 8.43 0.06 -1.44
N GLY A 122 8.45 -0.85 -2.43
CA GLY A 122 9.66 -1.43 -2.98
C GLY A 122 10.27 -2.54 -2.12
N ARG A 123 9.48 -3.18 -1.24
CA ARG A 123 9.93 -4.37 -0.51
C ARG A 123 9.99 -5.58 -1.41
N ILE A 124 8.96 -5.75 -2.24
CA ILE A 124 8.87 -6.85 -3.18
C ILE A 124 9.74 -6.50 -4.37
N HIS A 125 10.88 -7.17 -4.49
CA HIS A 125 11.75 -7.15 -5.64
C HIS A 125 11.53 -8.43 -6.43
N GLY A 126 10.83 -8.29 -7.55
CA GLY A 126 10.47 -9.37 -8.45
C GLY A 126 9.51 -8.83 -9.50
N ASP A 127 9.51 -9.45 -10.66
CA ASP A 127 8.57 -9.08 -11.70
C ASP A 127 7.22 -9.75 -11.39
N SER A 128 6.10 -9.12 -11.77
CA SER A 128 4.80 -9.81 -11.66
C SER A 128 4.73 -10.94 -12.68
N HIS A 129 3.77 -11.87 -12.52
CA HIS A 129 3.51 -12.87 -13.54
C HIS A 129 3.12 -12.29 -14.91
N ALA A 130 2.61 -11.06 -14.94
CA ALA A 130 2.31 -10.35 -16.17
C ALA A 130 3.54 -9.65 -16.77
N GLY A 131 4.70 -9.68 -16.09
CA GLY A 131 5.92 -9.00 -16.49
C GLY A 131 6.00 -7.54 -16.03
N ALA A 132 5.20 -7.14 -15.04
CA ALA A 132 5.27 -5.80 -14.48
C ALA A 132 6.50 -5.64 -13.57
N GLN A 133 7.21 -4.51 -13.66
CA GLN A 133 8.54 -4.36 -13.08
C GLN A 133 8.68 -3.13 -12.17
N GLY A 134 9.63 -3.21 -11.24
CA GLY A 134 10.00 -2.09 -10.38
C GLY A 134 8.99 -1.80 -9.25
N PRO A 135 9.25 -0.78 -8.42
CA PRO A 135 8.47 -0.50 -7.21
C PRO A 135 7.04 -0.01 -7.50
N MET A 136 6.79 0.46 -8.72
CA MET A 136 5.47 0.89 -9.18
C MET A 136 4.84 -0.11 -10.18
N GLN A 137 5.46 -1.29 -10.37
CA GLN A 137 4.99 -2.39 -11.23
C GLN A 137 4.52 -1.92 -12.62
N PHE A 138 5.43 -1.31 -13.38
CA PHE A 138 5.16 -0.91 -14.74
C PHE A 138 5.23 -2.09 -15.71
N MET A 139 4.25 -2.19 -16.60
CA MET A 139 4.41 -2.99 -17.82
C MET A 139 5.46 -2.33 -18.72
N PRO A 140 6.34 -3.09 -19.40
CA PRO A 140 7.39 -2.51 -20.25
C PRO A 140 6.87 -1.50 -21.30
N PRO A 141 5.76 -1.74 -22.02
CA PRO A 141 5.23 -0.75 -22.97
C PRO A 141 4.81 0.58 -22.31
N THR A 142 4.27 0.53 -21.10
CA THR A 142 3.93 1.73 -20.33
C THR A 142 5.20 2.48 -19.92
N TRP A 143 6.26 1.75 -19.55
CA TRP A 143 7.55 2.34 -19.24
C TRP A 143 8.21 2.99 -20.45
N ASP A 144 8.11 2.42 -21.64
CA ASP A 144 8.70 3.00 -22.85
C ASP A 144 8.13 4.40 -23.15
N VAL A 145 6.85 4.64 -22.83
CA VAL A 145 6.20 5.94 -23.00
C VAL A 145 6.52 6.89 -21.84
N TYR A 146 6.27 6.46 -20.61
CA TYR A 146 6.26 7.34 -19.44
C TYR A 146 7.51 7.24 -18.56
N GLY A 147 8.34 6.20 -18.74
CA GLY A 147 9.57 5.96 -18.01
C GLY A 147 10.69 6.91 -18.42
N ARG A 148 11.54 7.29 -17.46
CA ARG A 148 12.78 8.05 -17.69
C ARG A 148 13.78 7.59 -16.63
N GLY A 149 14.97 7.15 -17.04
CA GLY A 149 15.94 6.56 -16.13
C GLY A 149 15.71 5.07 -15.92
N ASP A 150 15.82 4.60 -14.68
CA ASP A 150 15.76 3.17 -14.34
C ASP A 150 14.40 2.78 -13.74
N ILE A 151 13.73 1.78 -14.33
CA ILE A 151 12.45 1.23 -13.86
C ILE A 151 12.51 0.70 -12.43
N ARG A 152 13.69 0.25 -11.98
CA ARG A 152 13.92 -0.24 -10.61
C ARG A 152 14.33 0.87 -9.64
N ASN A 153 14.66 2.07 -10.13
CA ASN A 153 14.94 3.21 -9.26
C ASN A 153 13.62 3.79 -8.70
N PRO A 154 13.44 3.87 -7.37
CA PRO A 154 12.18 4.34 -6.80
C PRO A 154 11.79 5.75 -7.20
N ARG A 155 12.73 6.68 -7.35
CA ARG A 155 12.42 8.05 -7.75
C ARG A 155 11.91 8.08 -9.19
N ASP A 156 12.61 7.43 -10.09
CA ASP A 156 12.29 7.41 -11.52
C ASP A 156 10.92 6.75 -11.76
N ALA A 157 10.65 5.63 -11.07
CA ALA A 157 9.36 4.94 -11.12
C ALA A 157 8.22 5.79 -10.56
N ILE A 158 8.41 6.48 -9.42
CA ILE A 158 7.39 7.38 -8.85
C ILE A 158 7.07 8.53 -9.82
N PHE A 159 8.10 9.09 -10.47
CA PHE A 159 7.91 10.16 -11.46
C PHE A 159 7.23 9.65 -12.73
N ALA A 160 7.52 8.42 -13.18
CA ALA A 160 6.82 7.78 -14.28
C ALA A 160 5.34 7.57 -13.97
N ALA A 161 4.99 7.18 -12.74
CA ALA A 161 3.60 7.00 -12.32
C ALA A 161 2.85 8.32 -12.31
N ALA A 162 3.48 9.38 -11.82
CA ALA A 162 2.88 10.71 -11.86
C ALA A 162 2.62 11.19 -13.31
N ARG A 163 3.58 10.98 -14.23
CA ARG A 163 3.38 11.27 -15.66
C ARG A 163 2.24 10.47 -16.25
N TYR A 164 2.20 9.15 -16.00
CA TYR A 164 1.18 8.28 -16.55
C TYR A 164 -0.22 8.67 -16.05
N LEU A 165 -0.38 8.92 -14.74
CA LEU A 165 -1.65 9.36 -14.16
C LEU A 165 -2.09 10.70 -14.74
N THR A 166 -1.17 11.66 -14.91
CA THR A 166 -1.49 12.96 -15.50
C THR A 166 -1.98 12.81 -16.95
N ALA A 167 -1.29 12.00 -17.75
CA ALA A 167 -1.71 11.69 -19.12
C ALA A 167 -3.06 10.95 -19.18
N SER A 168 -3.45 10.29 -18.09
CA SER A 168 -4.70 9.54 -17.97
C SER A 168 -5.83 10.33 -17.28
N GLY A 169 -5.66 11.65 -17.07
CA GLY A 169 -6.72 12.54 -16.58
C GLY A 169 -6.52 13.07 -15.16
N ALA A 170 -5.48 12.68 -14.42
CA ALA A 170 -5.19 13.29 -13.13
C ALA A 170 -4.66 14.74 -13.30
N PRO A 171 -4.93 15.65 -12.33
CA PRO A 171 -5.69 15.42 -11.11
C PRO A 171 -7.22 15.53 -11.27
N ASP A 172 -7.71 15.96 -12.44
CA ASP A 172 -9.12 16.31 -12.65
C ASP A 172 -10.06 15.10 -12.55
N ASP A 173 -9.67 13.97 -13.15
CA ASP A 173 -10.35 12.68 -13.02
C ASP A 173 -9.40 11.60 -12.49
N MET A 174 -9.20 11.61 -11.17
CA MET A 174 -8.36 10.63 -10.49
C MET A 174 -8.89 9.19 -10.61
N ARG A 175 -10.20 8.99 -10.73
CA ARG A 175 -10.78 7.64 -10.85
C ARG A 175 -10.46 7.06 -12.23
N ALA A 176 -10.67 7.83 -13.29
CA ALA A 176 -10.30 7.42 -14.64
C ALA A 176 -8.79 7.17 -14.76
N ALA A 177 -7.96 8.06 -14.19
CA ALA A 177 -6.51 7.90 -14.22
C ALA A 177 -6.02 6.62 -13.53
N LEU A 178 -6.60 6.29 -12.36
CA LEU A 178 -6.28 5.05 -11.65
C LEU A 178 -6.81 3.81 -12.37
N TYR A 179 -7.97 3.91 -13.04
CA TYR A 179 -8.51 2.81 -13.85
C TYR A 179 -7.64 2.55 -15.08
N ALA A 180 -7.12 3.59 -15.72
CA ALA A 180 -6.13 3.44 -16.78
C ALA A 180 -4.84 2.77 -16.24
N TYR A 181 -4.42 3.12 -15.02
CA TYR A 181 -3.27 2.51 -14.37
C TYR A 181 -3.46 1.01 -14.16
N ASN A 182 -4.63 0.61 -13.66
CA ASN A 182 -5.04 -0.77 -13.46
C ASN A 182 -6.55 -0.88 -13.68
N HIS A 183 -6.98 -1.66 -14.67
CA HIS A 183 -8.37 -1.75 -15.15
C HIS A 183 -9.29 -2.50 -14.17
N SER A 184 -9.35 -2.03 -12.92
CA SER A 184 -10.12 -2.62 -11.84
C SER A 184 -10.64 -1.56 -10.88
N ASP A 185 -11.97 -1.50 -10.73
CA ASP A 185 -12.61 -0.61 -9.75
C ASP A 185 -12.18 -0.92 -8.31
N HIS A 186 -11.92 -2.20 -8.00
CA HIS A 186 -11.40 -2.59 -6.69
C HIS A 186 -10.00 -2.03 -6.44
N TYR A 187 -9.15 -1.93 -7.48
CA TYR A 187 -7.85 -1.29 -7.36
C TYR A 187 -8.02 0.21 -7.11
N VAL A 188 -8.85 0.88 -7.92
CA VAL A 188 -9.16 2.31 -7.78
C VAL A 188 -9.65 2.63 -6.36
N ASP A 189 -10.63 1.87 -5.86
CA ASP A 189 -11.18 2.05 -4.52
C ASP A 189 -10.14 1.83 -3.41
N ALA A 190 -9.25 0.85 -3.58
CA ALA A 190 -8.18 0.60 -2.63
C ALA A 190 -7.17 1.76 -2.57
N ILE A 191 -6.73 2.25 -3.72
CA ILE A 191 -5.78 3.38 -3.81
C ILE A 191 -6.39 4.63 -3.19
N LEU A 192 -7.62 4.98 -3.55
CA LEU A 192 -8.29 6.16 -3.03
C LEU A 192 -8.53 6.07 -1.51
N ALA A 193 -8.88 4.89 -1.00
CA ALA A 193 -9.10 4.70 0.43
C ALA A 193 -7.80 4.78 1.25
N TYR A 194 -6.70 4.18 0.79
CA TYR A 194 -5.39 4.35 1.43
C TYR A 194 -4.88 5.79 1.33
N ALA A 195 -5.07 6.44 0.17
CA ALA A 195 -4.68 7.83 -0.03
C ALA A 195 -5.46 8.78 0.91
N ASP A 196 -6.77 8.57 1.07
CA ASP A 196 -7.59 9.37 1.97
C ASP A 196 -7.22 9.14 3.45
N ALA A 197 -6.86 7.90 3.84
CA ALA A 197 -6.35 7.62 5.17
C ALA A 197 -5.05 8.40 5.46
N MET A 198 -4.08 8.36 4.53
CA MET A 198 -2.84 9.14 4.66
C MET A 198 -3.07 10.65 4.62
N ARG A 199 -4.08 11.12 3.89
CA ARG A 199 -4.45 12.54 3.82
C ARG A 199 -5.02 13.04 5.14
N ARG A 200 -5.97 12.30 5.73
CA ARG A 200 -6.64 12.68 6.98
C ARG A 200 -5.78 12.41 8.22
N TYR A 201 -4.93 11.40 8.16
CA TYR A 201 -4.12 10.91 9.27
C TYR A 201 -2.66 10.71 8.83
N PRO A 202 -1.83 11.76 8.82
CA PRO A 202 -0.49 11.71 8.21
C PRO A 202 0.47 10.63 8.75
N HIS A 203 0.27 10.17 9.99
CA HIS A 203 1.03 9.07 10.57
C HIS A 203 0.80 7.73 9.84
N TYR A 204 -0.30 7.58 9.10
CA TYR A 204 -0.60 6.34 8.38
C TYR A 204 0.40 6.01 7.26
N LEU A 205 1.13 6.99 6.74
CA LEU A 205 2.25 6.69 5.84
C LEU A 205 3.34 5.88 6.56
N ASP A 206 3.67 6.22 7.81
CA ASP A 206 4.62 5.44 8.63
C ASP A 206 4.03 4.07 9.01
N VAL A 207 2.74 4.03 9.35
CA VAL A 207 2.03 2.78 9.65
C VAL A 207 2.09 1.80 8.48
N TYR A 208 1.63 2.22 7.29
CA TYR A 208 1.66 1.38 6.09
C TYR A 208 3.09 1.06 5.66
N HIS A 209 4.04 1.99 5.86
CA HIS A 209 5.45 1.71 5.60
C HIS A 209 5.98 0.60 6.51
N ARG A 210 5.45 0.40 7.71
CA ARG A 210 5.83 -0.70 8.61
C ARG A 210 5.11 -2.01 8.34
N TRP A 211 4.03 -1.99 7.54
CA TRP A 211 3.33 -3.23 7.16
C TRP A 211 4.26 -4.12 6.33
N GLN A 212 4.20 -5.41 6.63
CA GLN A 212 5.09 -6.43 6.07
C GLN A 212 4.47 -7.07 4.82
N VAL A 213 5.25 -7.92 4.14
CA VAL A 213 4.78 -8.67 2.98
C VAL A 213 4.11 -9.96 3.45
N TYR A 214 2.81 -10.06 3.20
CA TYR A 214 2.04 -11.29 3.42
C TYR A 214 1.58 -11.82 2.07
N PHE A 215 1.94 -13.07 1.79
CA PHE A 215 1.52 -13.79 0.60
C PHE A 215 0.34 -14.70 0.94
N ARG A 216 -0.72 -14.69 0.12
CA ARG A 216 -1.94 -15.45 0.38
C ARG A 216 -1.88 -16.83 -0.29
N THR A 217 -1.96 -17.89 0.52
CA THR A 217 -2.05 -19.28 0.05
C THR A 217 -3.41 -19.89 0.38
N PRO A 218 -3.81 -21.01 -0.24
CA PRO A 218 -5.02 -21.75 0.14
C PRO A 218 -5.07 -22.13 1.63
N ASN A 219 -3.90 -22.29 2.27
CA ASN A 219 -3.76 -22.66 3.68
C ASN A 219 -3.67 -21.45 4.63
N GLY A 220 -3.80 -20.24 4.09
CA GLY A 220 -3.68 -18.98 4.83
C GLY A 220 -2.47 -18.15 4.41
N ASP A 221 -2.26 -17.07 5.16
CA ASP A 221 -1.23 -16.10 4.81
C ASP A 221 0.15 -16.50 5.32
N VAL A 222 1.15 -16.40 4.44
CA VAL A 222 2.57 -16.60 4.75
C VAL A 222 3.26 -15.24 4.85
N LEU A 223 3.93 -14.99 5.97
CA LEU A 223 4.77 -13.80 6.14
C LEU A 223 6.11 -14.00 5.43
N LEU A 224 6.39 -13.17 4.44
CA LEU A 224 7.70 -13.09 3.79
C LEU A 224 8.51 -11.97 4.45
N ARG A 225 9.57 -12.34 5.19
CA ARG A 225 10.40 -11.40 5.95
C ARG A 225 11.47 -10.76 5.06
N GLU A 226 11.99 -9.60 5.46
CA GLU A 226 13.23 -9.07 4.88
C GLU A 226 14.32 -10.16 4.89
N GLY A 227 15.00 -10.36 3.75
CA GLY A 227 15.92 -11.49 3.52
C GLY A 227 15.23 -12.77 3.01
N TYR A 228 13.96 -12.73 2.62
CA TYR A 228 13.34 -13.84 1.90
C TYR A 228 13.88 -13.89 0.46
N GLY A 229 14.20 -15.11 0.01
CA GLY A 229 14.73 -15.40 -1.33
C GLY A 229 16.20 -15.03 -1.54
N SER A 230 16.85 -14.38 -0.57
CA SER A 230 18.29 -14.05 -0.63
C SER A 230 19.18 -15.26 -0.45
#